data_AF-A0A0R3WZW5-F1
#
_entry.id   AF-A0A0R3WZW5-F1
#
_cell.length_a   1.000
_cell.length_b   1.000
_cell.length_c   1.000
_cell.angle_alpha   90.00
_cell.angle_beta   90.00
_cell.angle_gamma   90.00
#
_symmetry.space_group_name_H-M   'P 1'
#
loop_
_entity.id
_entity.type
_entity.pdbx_description
1 polymer ?
#
loop_
_entity_poly.entity_id
_entity_poly.type
_entity_poly.pdbx_seq_one_letter_code
_entity_poly.pdbx_strand_id
1 'polypeptide(L)'
;MSNVRASDLRTKSEAELLKQVGELKTELANQRLFRITRGAASKLRKIRVLRKSIARIYTVMNQAAKLRQREAYRKKRYVPKDLRPKKTRAIRRRLSKRERSIHSQKTLRKMRSYPTRQFAVTL
;
A
#
# COMPACT_ATOMS: atom_id res chain seq x y z
N MET A 1 -24.49 -16.07 -3.68
CA MET A 1 -23.17 -15.45 -3.90
C MET A 1 -22.67 -14.84 -2.61
N SER A 2 -21.80 -15.57 -1.93
CA SER A 2 -21.17 -15.18 -0.68
C SER A 2 -20.19 -14.03 -0.91
N ASN A 3 -20.01 -13.21 0.13
CA ASN A 3 -19.03 -12.14 0.15
C ASN A 3 -17.61 -12.72 -0.04
N VAL A 4 -16.99 -12.48 -1.19
CA VAL A 4 -15.66 -13.01 -1.52
C VAL A 4 -14.64 -12.55 -0.48
N ARG A 5 -13.93 -13.45 0.20
CA ARG A 5 -12.92 -13.06 1.20
C ARG A 5 -11.58 -12.81 0.53
N ALA A 6 -10.80 -11.88 1.07
CA ALA A 6 -9.50 -11.52 0.49
C ALA A 6 -8.44 -12.60 0.71
N SER A 7 -8.56 -13.40 1.78
CA SER A 7 -7.69 -14.56 2.05
C SER A 7 -7.68 -15.53 0.88
N ASP A 8 -8.87 -15.89 0.41
CA ASP A 8 -9.10 -16.94 -0.58
C ASP A 8 -8.69 -16.49 -1.99
N LEU A 9 -8.49 -15.18 -2.20
CA LEU A 9 -8.07 -14.61 -3.48
C LEU A 9 -6.55 -14.56 -3.62
N ARG A 10 -5.79 -14.58 -2.51
CA ARG A 10 -4.32 -14.44 -2.56
C ARG A 10 -3.62 -15.72 -3.03
N THR A 11 -4.27 -16.87 -2.89
CA THR A 11 -3.76 -18.18 -3.29
C THR A 11 -4.01 -18.49 -4.77
N LYS A 12 -4.90 -17.75 -5.43
CA LYS A 12 -5.32 -17.98 -6.81
C LYS A 12 -4.38 -17.34 -7.83
N SER A 13 -4.36 -17.91 -9.03
CA SER A 13 -3.61 -17.36 -10.16
C SER A 13 -4.25 -16.08 -10.73
N GLU A 14 -3.46 -15.24 -11.40
CA GLU A 14 -3.96 -13.99 -12.01
C GLU A 14 -5.03 -14.26 -13.08
N ALA A 15 -4.90 -15.36 -13.83
CA ALA A 15 -5.86 -15.79 -14.83
C ALA A 15 -7.22 -16.19 -14.20
N GLU A 16 -7.20 -16.94 -13.09
CA GLU A 16 -8.41 -17.28 -12.35
C GLU A 16 -9.13 -16.05 -11.80
N LEU A 17 -8.37 -15.08 -11.27
CA LEU A 17 -8.94 -13.83 -10.76
C LEU A 17 -9.61 -13.02 -11.88
N LEU A 18 -9.01 -12.96 -13.07
CA LEU A 18 -9.61 -12.31 -14.24
C LEU A 18 -10.90 -13.00 -14.70
N LYS A 19 -10.91 -14.34 -14.74
CA LYS A 19 -12.11 -15.12 -15.05
C LYS A 19 -13.22 -14.81 -14.04
N GLN A 20 -12.91 -14.86 -12.75
CA GLN A 20 -13.86 -14.56 -11.68
C GLN A 20 -14.40 -13.12 -11.76
N VAL A 21 -13.58 -12.16 -12.18
CA VAL A 21 -14.05 -10.78 -12.43
C VAL A 21 -15.01 -10.71 -13.61
N GLY A 22 -14.77 -11.46 -14.69
CA GLY A 22 -15.67 -11.55 -15.83
C GLY A 22 -17.05 -12.03 -15.44
N GLU A 23 -17.11 -13.15 -14.71
CA GLU A 23 -18.35 -13.74 -14.20
C GLU A 23 -19.12 -12.79 -13.26
N LEU A 24 -18.41 -12.10 -12.36
CA LEU A 24 -19.06 -11.15 -11.45
C LEU A 24 -19.59 -9.89 -12.17
N LYS A 25 -18.94 -9.46 -13.26
CA LYS A 25 -19.39 -8.32 -14.07
C LYS A 25 -20.65 -8.65 -14.86
N THR A 26 -20.75 -9.85 -15.44
CA THR A 26 -21.97 -10.29 -16.14
C THR A 26 -23.12 -10.43 -15.16
N GLU A 27 -22.88 -11.01 -13.98
CA GLU A 27 -23.91 -11.08 -12.93
C GLU A 27 -24.35 -9.67 -12.47
N LEU A 28 -23.40 -8.74 -12.29
CA LEU A 28 -23.72 -7.35 -11.95
C LEU A 28 -24.59 -6.67 -13.02
N ALA A 29 -24.30 -6.89 -14.31
CA ALA A 29 -25.09 -6.34 -15.41
C ALA A 29 -26.52 -6.87 -15.38
N ASN A 30 -26.69 -8.19 -15.18
CA ASN A 30 -28.00 -8.83 -15.07
C ASN A 30 -28.81 -8.28 -13.88
N GLN A 31 -28.16 -8.08 -12.72
CA GLN A 31 -28.83 -7.47 -11.55
C GLN A 31 -29.21 -5.99 -11.79
N ARG A 32 -28.45 -5.25 -12.60
CA ARG A 32 -28.78 -3.87 -12.97
C ARG A 32 -29.97 -3.79 -13.92
N LEU A 33 -30.07 -4.72 -14.88
CA LEU A 33 -31.24 -4.83 -15.75
C LEU A 33 -32.49 -5.18 -14.93
N PHE A 34 -32.39 -6.16 -14.04
CA PHE A 34 -33.50 -6.58 -13.17
C PHE A 34 -34.02 -5.46 -12.27
N ARG A 35 -33.14 -4.55 -11.82
CA ARG A 35 -33.54 -3.35 -11.07
C ARG A 35 -34.51 -2.47 -11.87
N ILE A 36 -34.34 -2.38 -13.18
CA ILE A 36 -35.13 -1.51 -14.06
C ILE A 36 -36.49 -2.15 -14.36
N THR A 37 -36.55 -3.47 -14.58
CA THR A 37 -37.75 -4.13 -15.12
C THR A 37 -38.85 -4.42 -14.08
N ARG A 38 -38.50 -4.68 -12.81
CA ARG A 38 -39.38 -4.71 -11.59
C ARG A 38 -38.62 -5.43 -10.46
N GLY A 39 -37.92 -4.67 -9.61
CA GLY A 39 -36.97 -5.23 -8.66
C GLY A 39 -37.56 -5.59 -7.28
N ALA A 40 -37.58 -6.87 -6.91
CA ALA A 40 -37.76 -7.28 -5.51
C ALA A 40 -36.59 -6.78 -4.64
N ALA A 41 -36.88 -6.20 -3.47
CA ALA A 41 -35.88 -5.55 -2.60
C ALA A 41 -34.71 -6.47 -2.18
N SER A 42 -34.98 -7.76 -1.99
CA SER A 42 -33.97 -8.78 -1.65
C SER A 42 -32.92 -8.98 -2.75
N LYS A 43 -33.31 -8.86 -4.02
CA LYS A 43 -32.40 -8.98 -5.18
C LYS A 43 -31.56 -7.70 -5.38
N LEU A 44 -32.06 -6.53 -4.99
CA LEU A 44 -31.32 -5.25 -5.08
C LEU A 44 -30.10 -5.18 -4.14
N ARG A 45 -30.18 -5.80 -2.96
CA ARG A 45 -29.05 -5.86 -2.00
C ARG A 45 -27.80 -6.52 -2.61
N LYS A 46 -27.97 -7.42 -3.59
CA LYS A 46 -26.86 -8.10 -4.29
C LYS A 46 -25.95 -7.14 -5.06
N ILE A 47 -26.47 -6.03 -5.60
CA ILE A 47 -25.69 -5.06 -6.38
C ILE A 47 -24.52 -4.51 -5.53
N ARG A 48 -24.78 -4.16 -4.27
CA ARG A 48 -23.75 -3.65 -3.35
C ARG A 48 -22.68 -4.70 -3.07
N VAL A 49 -23.10 -5.95 -2.88
CA VAL A 49 -22.18 -7.07 -2.60
C VAL A 49 -21.29 -7.35 -3.81
N LEU A 50 -21.86 -7.46 -5.00
CA LEU A 50 -21.11 -7.72 -6.24
C LEU A 50 -20.09 -6.61 -6.53
N ARG A 51 -20.48 -5.33 -6.39
CA ARG A 51 -19.55 -4.20 -6.55
C ARG A 51 -18.35 -4.29 -5.58
N LYS A 52 -18.61 -4.62 -4.31
CA LYS A 52 -17.55 -4.76 -3.31
C LYS A 52 -16.67 -5.98 -3.58
N SER A 53 -17.23 -7.09 -4.05
CA SER A 53 -16.47 -8.29 -4.43
C SER A 53 -15.54 -8.01 -5.63
N ILE A 54 -16.04 -7.35 -6.68
CA ILE A 54 -15.23 -6.93 -7.85
C ILE A 54 -14.07 -6.01 -7.40
N ALA A 55 -14.39 -4.98 -6.60
CA ALA A 55 -13.36 -4.08 -6.08
C ALA A 55 -12.30 -4.79 -5.25
N ARG A 56 -12.70 -5.81 -4.48
CA ARG A 56 -11.78 -6.61 -3.65
C ARG A 56 -10.82 -7.45 -4.50
N ILE A 57 -11.30 -8.08 -5.58
CA ILE A 57 -10.44 -8.84 -6.50
C ILE A 57 -9.42 -7.91 -7.17
N TYR A 58 -9.87 -6.77 -7.72
CA TYR A 58 -8.95 -5.78 -8.30
C TYR A 58 -7.93 -5.26 -7.29
N THR A 59 -8.33 -5.09 -6.02
CA THR A 59 -7.40 -4.68 -4.95
C THR A 59 -6.31 -5.73 -4.73
N VAL A 60 -6.66 -7.02 -4.67
CA VAL A 60 -5.68 -8.11 -4.48
C VAL A 60 -4.74 -8.22 -5.68
N MET A 61 -5.26 -8.14 -6.90
CA MET A 61 -4.43 -8.12 -8.12
C MET A 61 -3.43 -6.95 -8.11
N ASN A 62 -3.91 -5.74 -7.79
CA ASN A 62 -3.07 -4.55 -7.71
C ASN A 62 -2.02 -4.63 -6.58
N GLN A 63 -2.36 -5.26 -5.45
CA GLN A 63 -1.41 -5.52 -4.37
C GLN A 63 -0.29 -6.46 -4.84
N ALA A 64 -0.63 -7.57 -5.49
CA ALA A 64 0.35 -8.51 -6.04
C ALA A 64 1.25 -7.85 -7.08
N ALA A 65 0.68 -7.10 -8.03
CA ALA A 65 1.44 -6.36 -9.04
C ALA A 65 2.42 -5.36 -8.41
N LYS A 66 1.98 -4.59 -7.40
CA LYS A 66 2.87 -3.66 -6.68
C LYS A 66 3.97 -4.37 -5.89
N LEU A 67 3.71 -5.55 -5.33
CA LEU A 67 4.73 -6.34 -4.64
C LEU A 67 5.82 -6.80 -5.62
N ARG A 68 5.44 -7.38 -6.75
CA ARG A 68 6.38 -7.75 -7.83
C ARG A 68 7.21 -6.54 -8.29
N GLN A 69 6.58 -5.39 -8.45
CA GLN A 69 7.28 -4.15 -8.80
C GLN A 69 8.26 -3.71 -7.70
N ARG A 70 7.88 -3.79 -6.42
CA ARG A 70 8.78 -3.45 -5.31
C ARG A 70 9.99 -4.36 -5.24
N GLU A 71 9.81 -5.65 -5.49
CA GLU A 71 10.91 -6.63 -5.56
C GLU A 71 11.87 -6.29 -6.69
N ALA A 72 11.35 -6.05 -7.90
CA ALA A 72 12.15 -5.70 -9.07
C ALA A 72 12.97 -4.41 -8.91
N TYR A 73 12.52 -3.46 -8.07
CA TYR A 73 13.19 -2.19 -7.81
C TYR A 73 13.91 -2.09 -6.45
N ARG A 74 13.90 -3.15 -5.63
CA ARG A 74 14.38 -3.13 -4.23
C ARG A 74 15.82 -2.63 -4.07
N LYS A 75 16.72 -3.01 -4.97
CA LYS A 75 18.15 -2.65 -4.93
C LYS A 75 18.53 -1.54 -5.93
N LYS A 76 17.56 -1.02 -6.70
CA LYS A 76 17.83 -0.01 -7.73
C LYS A 76 17.89 1.38 -7.10
N ARG A 77 18.88 2.18 -7.49
CA ARG A 77 19.03 3.58 -7.02
C ARG A 77 17.82 4.44 -7.40
N TYR A 78 17.33 4.30 -8.62
CA TYR A 78 16.20 5.06 -9.13
C TYR A 78 14.94 4.22 -9.13
N VAL A 79 13.98 4.64 -8.30
CA VAL A 79 12.67 4.00 -8.18
C VAL A 79 11.56 4.92 -8.75
N PRO A 80 10.53 4.33 -9.39
CA PRO A 80 9.35 5.06 -9.85
C PRO A 80 8.71 5.91 -8.74
N LYS A 81 8.12 7.05 -9.10
CA LYS A 81 7.52 8.01 -8.14
C LYS A 81 6.44 7.36 -7.26
N ASP A 82 5.71 6.38 -7.78
CA ASP A 82 4.63 5.69 -7.07
C ASP A 82 5.12 4.75 -5.97
N LEU A 83 6.33 4.20 -6.12
CA LEU A 83 6.95 3.31 -5.14
C LEU A 83 7.74 4.07 -4.07
N ARG A 84 7.98 5.38 -4.25
CA ARG A 84 8.68 6.20 -3.26
C ARG A 84 7.89 6.30 -1.97
N PRO A 85 8.55 6.33 -0.79
CA PRO A 85 7.88 6.60 0.47
C PRO A 85 7.08 7.91 0.41
N LYS A 86 5.82 7.87 0.86
CA LYS A 86 4.96 9.05 0.93
C LYS A 86 5.37 9.90 2.14
N LYS A 87 6.25 10.87 1.90
CA LYS A 87 6.73 11.86 2.88
C LYS A 87 6.43 13.27 2.38
N THR A 88 6.32 14.23 3.30
CA THR A 88 6.15 15.64 2.93
C THR A 88 7.36 16.14 2.14
N ARG A 89 7.15 17.22 1.35
CA ARG A 89 8.22 17.83 0.55
C ARG A 89 9.38 18.31 1.43
N ALA A 90 9.09 18.89 2.58
CA ALA A 90 10.09 19.34 3.55
C ALA A 90 10.97 18.18 4.04
N ILE A 91 10.36 17.05 4.44
CA ILE A 91 11.10 15.87 4.91
C ILE A 91 11.99 15.30 3.79
N ARG A 92 11.52 15.28 2.54
CA ARG A 92 12.30 14.79 1.39
C ARG A 92 13.53 15.65 1.06
N ARG A 93 13.49 16.95 1.37
CA ARG A 93 14.60 17.90 1.10
C ARG A 93 15.59 18.02 2.26
N ARG A 94 15.22 17.58 3.46
CA ARG A 94 16.10 17.60 4.63
C ARG A 94 17.31 16.69 4.44
N LEU A 95 18.47 17.10 4.96
CA LEU A 95 19.65 16.25 5.08
C LEU A 95 19.33 14.93 5.80
N SER A 96 19.93 13.85 5.30
CA SER A 96 19.90 12.53 5.92
C SER A 96 20.52 12.56 7.32
N LYS A 97 20.22 11.54 8.13
CA LYS A 97 20.78 11.42 9.49
C LYS A 97 22.31 11.38 9.44
N ARG A 98 22.87 10.65 8.46
CA ARG A 98 24.31 10.54 8.24
C ARG A 98 24.91 11.90 7.90
N GLU A 99 24.36 12.62 6.92
CA GLU A 99 24.87 13.94 6.52
C GLU A 99 24.86 14.92 7.69
N ARG A 100 23.80 14.90 8.50
CA ARG A 100 23.70 15.76 9.68
C ARG A 100 24.70 15.40 10.79
N SER A 101 25.08 14.13 10.91
CA SER A 101 26.05 13.68 11.92
C SER A 101 27.50 13.80 11.46
N ILE A 102 27.77 14.24 10.23
CA ILE A 102 29.14 14.45 9.76
C ILE A 102 29.71 15.67 10.51
N HIS A 103 30.81 15.42 11.23
CA HIS A 103 31.61 16.45 11.88
C HIS A 103 33.02 16.43 11.29
N SER A 104 33.71 17.57 11.29
CA SER A 104 35.11 17.63 10.87
C SER A 104 36.00 16.82 11.83
N GLN A 105 37.18 16.38 11.37
CA GLN A 105 38.13 15.66 12.23
C GLN A 105 38.54 16.47 13.47
N LYS A 106 38.67 17.79 13.32
CA LYS A 106 38.94 18.72 14.42
C LYS A 106 37.82 18.70 15.47
N THR A 107 36.56 18.78 15.03
CA THR A 107 35.40 18.73 15.93
C THR A 107 35.28 17.36 16.60
N LEU A 108 35.49 16.26 15.87
CA LEU A 108 35.49 14.90 16.42
C LEU A 108 36.56 14.74 17.51
N ARG A 109 37.78 15.21 17.28
CA ARG A 109 38.85 15.19 18.30
C ARG A 109 38.44 15.96 19.55
N LYS A 110 37.90 17.18 19.39
CA LYS A 110 37.43 18.00 20.51
C LYS A 110 36.33 17.30 21.31
N MET A 111 35.32 16.73 20.65
CA MET A 111 34.22 16.03 21.31
C MET A 111 34.69 14.77 22.05
N ARG A 112 35.69 14.05 21.51
CA ARG A 112 36.30 12.88 22.18
C ARG A 112 37.12 13.31 23.41
N SER A 113 37.88 14.39 23.29
CA SER A 113 38.70 14.90 24.40
C SER A 113 37.85 15.49 25.53
N TYR A 114 36.74 16.16 25.20
CA TYR A 114 35.90 16.87 26.16
C TYR A 114 34.43 16.47 26.01
N PRO A 115 34.04 15.25 26.42
CA PRO A 115 32.64 14.85 26.45
C PRO A 115 31.88 15.65 27.52
N THR A 116 30.64 16.01 27.23
CA THR A 116 29.75 16.65 28.21
C THR A 116 29.48 15.67 29.35
N ARG A 117 29.97 15.99 30.54
CA ARG A 117 29.77 15.16 31.74
C ARG A 117 28.53 15.64 32.48
N GLN A 118 27.74 14.70 32.98
CA GLN A 118 26.67 15.01 33.93
C GLN A 118 27.30 15.15 35.32
N PHE A 119 27.06 16.27 35.99
CA PHE A 119 27.49 16.51 37.36
C PHE A 119 26.45 17.37 38.08
N ALA A 120 26.43 17.28 39.41
CA ALA A 120 25.64 18.13 40.29
C ALA A 120 26.59 18.77 41.31
N VAL A 121 26.27 19.98 41.74
CA VAL A 121 26.97 20.65 42.84
C VAL A 121 25.99 20.70 44.01
N THR A 122 26.37 20.13 45.13
CA THR A 122 25.63 20.26 46.39
C THR A 122 25.91 21.64 46.98
N LEU A 123 24.87 22.29 47.52
CA LEU A 123 25.01 23.55 48.26
C LEU A 123 25.86 23.35 49.51
#